data_AF-A0A101LEK1-F1
#
_entry.id   AF-A0A101LEK1-F1
#
_cell.length_a   1.000
_cell.length_b   1.000
_cell.length_c   1.000
_cell.angle_alpha   90.00
_cell.angle_beta   90.00
_cell.angle_gamma   90.00
#
_symmetry.space_group_name_H-M   'P 1'
#
loop_
_entity.id
_entity.type
_entity.pdbx_description
1 polymer ?
#
loop_
_entity_poly.entity_id
_entity_poly.type
_entity_poly.pdbx_seq_one_letter_code
_entity_poly.pdbx_strand_id
1 'polypeptide(L)'
;MWSDALAPAFEVVQMSHLVLKCLSPIRGYTGRGHSLWYGDVETDGQYHWYETAFIDSVWLNKQAARLPYQMPPANDAARALQGADKVQHAWPFMKVDPYDLSEFSDRWAEWFGLAAQGKLAPPSMLPERSPLNSWRKK
;
A
#
# COMPACT_ATOMS: atom_id res chain seq x y z
N MET A 1 -15.36 0.82 -7.08
CA MET A 1 -15.52 -0.10 -5.94
C MET A 1 -15.39 -1.53 -6.45
N TRP A 2 -14.92 -2.46 -5.62
CA TRP A 2 -14.94 -3.89 -5.92
C TRP A 2 -16.37 -4.43 -5.98
N SER A 3 -16.59 -5.52 -6.71
CA SER A 3 -17.88 -6.21 -6.75
C SER A 3 -18.13 -7.03 -5.49
N ASP A 4 -19.41 -7.26 -5.13
CA ASP A 4 -19.80 -8.05 -3.94
C ASP A 4 -19.16 -9.44 -3.88
N ALA A 5 -19.03 -10.12 -5.02
CA ALA A 5 -18.39 -11.43 -5.12
C ALA A 5 -16.90 -11.43 -4.71
N LEU A 6 -16.24 -10.27 -4.78
CA LEU A 6 -14.84 -10.08 -4.42
C LEU A 6 -14.67 -9.24 -3.15
N ALA A 7 -15.76 -8.74 -2.58
CA ALA A 7 -15.69 -7.82 -1.45
C ALA A 7 -14.93 -8.49 -0.29
N PRO A 8 -13.86 -7.84 0.22
CA PRO A 8 -13.20 -8.29 1.43
C PRO A 8 -14.18 -8.22 2.59
N ALA A 9 -13.76 -8.70 3.75
CA ALA A 9 -14.61 -8.67 4.93
C ALA A 9 -14.70 -7.26 5.55
N PHE A 10 -14.49 -6.17 4.81
CA PHE A 10 -14.56 -4.78 5.29
C PHE A 10 -14.99 -3.84 4.18
N GLU A 11 -15.41 -2.64 4.55
CA GLU A 11 -15.83 -1.57 3.66
C GLU A 11 -14.78 -0.47 3.54
N VAL A 12 -14.74 0.19 2.37
CA VAL A 12 -13.97 1.41 2.14
C VAL A 12 -14.92 2.45 1.57
N VAL A 13 -15.16 3.52 2.32
CA VAL A 13 -16.12 4.57 1.95
C VAL A 13 -15.43 5.81 1.39
N GLN A 14 -14.13 5.98 1.65
CA GLN A 14 -13.32 7.05 1.06
C GLN A 14 -11.90 6.57 0.77
N MET A 15 -11.25 7.16 -0.25
CA MET A 15 -9.86 6.89 -0.56
C MET A 15 -9.05 8.13 -0.91
N SER A 16 -7.75 8.05 -0.64
CA SER A 16 -6.71 8.94 -1.13
C SER A 16 -5.45 8.11 -1.45
N HIS A 17 -4.39 8.74 -1.90
CA HIS A 17 -3.12 8.08 -2.13
C HIS A 17 -1.94 9.04 -2.00
N LEU A 18 -0.79 8.48 -1.65
CA LEU A 18 0.49 9.15 -1.67
C LEU A 18 1.38 8.54 -2.75
N VAL A 19 2.08 9.40 -3.48
CA VAL A 19 3.07 8.99 -4.48
C VAL A 19 4.32 9.82 -4.30
N LEU A 20 5.42 9.13 -4.03
CA LEU A 20 6.75 9.71 -4.05
C LEU A 20 7.43 9.34 -5.36
N LYS A 21 7.90 10.36 -6.09
CA LYS A 21 8.70 10.18 -7.30
C LYS A 21 10.15 10.56 -7.01
N CYS A 22 11.09 9.74 -7.48
CA CYS A 22 12.50 10.07 -7.47
C CYS A 22 12.89 10.70 -8.80
N LEU A 23 13.42 11.93 -8.77
CA LEU A 23 13.84 12.65 -9.97
C LEU A 23 15.19 12.14 -10.51
N SER A 24 15.98 11.45 -9.68
CA SER A 24 17.23 10.80 -10.07
C SER A 24 17.19 9.30 -9.69
N PRO A 25 16.57 8.45 -10.54
CA PRO A 25 16.37 7.04 -10.24
C PRO A 25 17.67 6.25 -10.01
N ILE A 26 17.75 5.50 -8.92
CA ILE A 26 18.84 4.53 -8.71
C ILE A 26 18.42 3.20 -9.33
N ARG A 27 19.23 2.65 -10.25
CA ARG A 27 18.97 1.33 -10.88
C ARG A 27 17.57 1.23 -11.50
N GLY A 28 17.06 2.33 -12.06
CA GLY A 28 15.72 2.41 -12.65
C GLY A 28 14.56 2.50 -11.65
N TYR A 29 14.83 2.61 -10.35
CA TYR A 29 13.80 2.79 -9.32
C TYR A 29 13.33 4.25 -9.26
N THR A 30 12.08 4.46 -9.67
CA THR A 30 11.45 5.77 -9.86
C THR A 30 10.63 6.25 -8.66
N GLY A 31 10.50 5.45 -7.60
CA GLY A 31 9.85 5.83 -6.34
C GLY A 31 8.84 4.80 -5.82
N ARG A 32 7.89 5.26 -5.02
CA ARG A 32 6.89 4.41 -4.35
C ARG A 32 5.54 5.11 -4.20
N GLY A 33 4.49 4.35 -3.96
CA GLY A 33 3.16 4.88 -3.65
C GLY A 33 2.37 3.97 -2.71
N HIS A 34 1.52 4.58 -1.91
CA HIS A 34 0.61 3.89 -0.99
C HIS A 34 -0.79 4.46 -1.12
N SER A 35 -1.76 3.61 -0.87
CA SER A 35 -3.18 3.96 -0.79
C SER A 35 -3.51 4.34 0.66
N LEU A 36 -4.38 5.33 0.82
CA LEU A 36 -5.02 5.65 2.09
C LEU A 36 -6.50 5.33 1.94
N TRP A 37 -7.00 4.35 2.66
CA TRP A 37 -8.40 3.93 2.60
C TRP A 37 -9.07 4.22 3.94
N TYR A 38 -10.22 4.86 3.90
CA TYR A 38 -11.05 5.09 5.08
C TYR A 38 -12.17 4.05 5.13
N GLY A 39 -12.15 3.21 6.16
CA GLY A 39 -12.95 2.00 6.21
C GLY A 39 -12.93 1.31 7.58
N ASP A 40 -13.70 0.23 7.70
CA ASP A 40 -13.86 -0.55 8.94
C ASP A 40 -12.99 -1.83 8.95
N VAL A 41 -11.72 -1.63 8.62
CA VAL A 41 -10.76 -2.70 8.27
C VAL A 41 -10.46 -3.65 9.44
N GLU A 42 -10.30 -3.12 10.66
CA GLU A 42 -9.97 -3.91 11.86
C GLU A 42 -11.21 -4.40 12.62
N THR A 43 -12.22 -3.55 12.76
CA THR A 43 -13.42 -3.83 13.55
C THR A 43 -14.66 -3.33 12.81
N ASP A 44 -15.66 -4.21 12.69
CA ASP A 44 -16.93 -3.92 12.00
C ASP A 44 -17.59 -2.66 12.56
N GLY A 45 -17.94 -1.73 11.68
CA GLY A 45 -18.54 -0.45 12.04
C GLY A 45 -17.60 0.61 12.66
N GLN A 46 -16.30 0.32 12.84
CA GLN A 46 -15.32 1.30 13.36
C GLN A 46 -14.42 1.83 12.25
N TYR A 47 -14.70 3.05 11.80
CA TYR A 47 -14.05 3.65 10.63
C TYR A 47 -12.79 4.43 10.97
N HIS A 48 -11.68 4.07 10.32
CA HIS A 48 -10.40 4.76 10.44
C HIS A 48 -9.70 4.88 9.09
N TRP A 49 -8.70 5.75 9.02
CA TRP A 49 -7.77 5.76 7.91
C TRP A 49 -6.78 4.62 8.05
N TYR A 50 -6.52 3.93 6.95
CA TYR A 50 -5.53 2.89 6.84
C TYR A 50 -4.62 3.13 5.64
N GLU A 51 -3.33 3.00 5.85
CA GLU A 51 -2.34 2.93 4.78
C GLU A 51 -2.19 1.48 4.31
N THR A 52 -2.16 1.26 2.99
CA THR A 52 -1.84 -0.03 2.39
C THR A 52 -1.26 0.13 0.98
N ALA A 53 -0.59 -0.89 0.47
CA ALA A 53 0.05 -0.84 -0.84
C ALA A 53 0.18 -2.23 -1.47
N PHE A 54 0.45 -2.22 -2.76
CA PHE A 54 0.44 -3.41 -3.61
C PHE A 54 1.71 -3.49 -4.45
N ILE A 55 2.04 -4.68 -4.90
CA ILE A 55 3.13 -4.94 -5.85
C ILE A 55 2.63 -5.84 -6.96
N ASP A 56 3.25 -5.73 -8.14
CA ASP A 56 3.15 -6.80 -9.11
C ASP A 56 3.81 -8.05 -8.54
N SER A 57 3.23 -9.21 -8.84
CA SER A 57 3.75 -10.48 -8.36
C SER A 57 5.20 -10.67 -8.77
N VAL A 58 6.02 -11.07 -7.80
CA VAL A 58 7.47 -11.24 -7.96
C VAL A 58 7.80 -12.28 -9.06
N TRP A 59 6.86 -13.19 -9.35
CA TRP A 59 6.98 -14.21 -10.39
C TRP A 59 6.89 -13.67 -11.83
N LEU A 60 6.35 -12.48 -12.04
CA LEU A 60 6.11 -11.93 -13.38
C LEU A 60 7.36 -11.33 -14.05
N ASN A 61 8.55 -11.43 -13.43
CA ASN A 61 9.87 -10.99 -13.93
C ASN A 61 9.93 -9.54 -14.49
N LYS A 62 8.91 -8.75 -14.19
CA LYS A 62 8.76 -7.33 -14.49
C LYS A 62 8.49 -6.62 -13.18
N GLN A 63 9.52 -6.43 -12.36
CA GLN A 63 9.38 -5.52 -11.24
C GLN A 63 9.14 -4.12 -11.81
N ALA A 64 7.97 -3.55 -11.51
CA ALA A 64 7.67 -2.19 -11.90
C ALA A 64 8.75 -1.24 -11.36
N ALA A 65 9.10 -0.23 -12.15
CA ALA A 65 10.03 0.81 -11.74
C ALA A 65 9.58 1.58 -10.48
N ARG A 66 8.34 1.36 -10.00
CA ARG A 66 7.75 2.00 -8.83
C ARG A 66 7.02 0.95 -7.98
N LEU A 67 7.64 0.52 -6.88
CA LEU A 67 7.11 -0.49 -5.96
C LEU A 67 7.44 -0.11 -4.50
N PRO A 68 6.52 -0.33 -3.54
CA PRO A 68 5.12 -0.67 -3.78
C PRO A 68 4.35 0.50 -4.42
N TYR A 69 3.13 0.23 -4.90
CA TYR A 69 2.26 1.23 -5.51
C TYR A 69 0.86 1.23 -4.89
N GLN A 70 0.18 2.36 -5.03
CA GLN A 70 -1.20 2.56 -4.61
C GLN A 70 -2.19 1.87 -5.56
N MET A 71 -3.31 1.41 -5.03
CA MET A 71 -4.46 0.96 -5.82
C MET A 71 -5.77 1.52 -5.22
N PRO A 72 -6.77 1.83 -6.06
CA PRO A 72 -8.11 2.13 -5.56
C PRO A 72 -8.76 0.84 -5.01
N PRO A 73 -9.80 0.96 -4.16
CA PRO A 73 -10.61 -0.18 -3.70
C PRO A 73 -11.47 -0.70 -4.87
N ALA A 74 -10.84 -1.52 -5.73
CA ALA A 74 -11.40 -2.07 -6.96
C ALA A 74 -11.11 -3.58 -7.05
N ASN A 75 -11.67 -4.26 -8.05
CA ASN A 75 -11.59 -5.72 -8.20
C ASN A 75 -10.15 -6.26 -8.16
N ASP A 76 -9.19 -5.55 -8.74
CA ASP A 76 -7.80 -6.01 -8.73
C ASP A 76 -7.16 -5.92 -7.34
N ALA A 77 -7.48 -4.88 -6.57
CA ALA A 77 -7.05 -4.78 -5.18
C ALA A 77 -7.72 -5.86 -4.32
N ALA A 78 -9.02 -6.09 -4.51
CA ALA A 78 -9.74 -7.17 -3.83
C ALA A 78 -9.16 -8.56 -4.11
N ARG A 79 -8.81 -8.84 -5.38
CA ARG A 79 -8.10 -10.07 -5.78
C ARG A 79 -6.73 -10.18 -5.11
N ALA A 80 -5.98 -9.08 -5.05
CA ALA A 80 -4.68 -9.06 -4.39
C ALA A 80 -4.79 -9.37 -2.88
N LEU A 81 -5.83 -8.85 -2.20
CA LEU A 81 -6.12 -9.15 -0.80
C LEU A 81 -6.51 -10.63 -0.57
N GLN A 82 -7.09 -11.29 -1.59
CA GLN A 82 -7.40 -12.71 -1.57
C GLN A 82 -6.22 -13.62 -1.99
N GLY A 83 -5.05 -13.04 -2.28
CA GLY A 83 -3.85 -13.80 -2.64
C GLY A 83 -3.74 -14.16 -4.12
N ALA A 84 -4.32 -13.36 -5.02
CA ALA A 84 -4.18 -13.56 -6.46
C ALA A 84 -2.72 -13.48 -6.95
N ASP A 85 -2.50 -14.05 -8.14
CA ASP A 85 -1.19 -14.35 -8.72
C ASP A 85 -0.52 -13.19 -9.45
N LYS A 86 -1.27 -12.20 -9.92
CA LYS A 86 -0.76 -11.06 -10.70
C LYS A 86 -0.34 -9.86 -9.86
N VAL A 87 -1.12 -9.55 -8.83
CA VAL A 87 -0.91 -8.43 -7.92
C VAL A 87 -1.00 -8.96 -6.51
N GLN A 88 -0.06 -8.56 -5.67
CA GLN A 88 0.05 -9.00 -4.29
C GLN A 88 -0.14 -7.83 -3.33
N HIS A 89 -0.82 -8.08 -2.22
CA HIS A 89 -0.84 -7.16 -1.08
C HIS A 89 0.57 -7.07 -0.50
N ALA A 90 1.13 -5.87 -0.41
CA ALA A 90 2.57 -5.66 -0.15
C ALA A 90 2.87 -4.83 1.10
N TRP A 91 1.85 -4.18 1.64
CA TRP A 91 1.95 -3.40 2.87
C TRP A 91 0.68 -3.64 3.69
N PRO A 92 0.78 -4.07 4.96
CA PRO A 92 -0.38 -4.34 5.79
C PRO A 92 -1.29 -3.12 5.89
N PHE A 93 -2.55 -3.31 6.23
CA PHE A 93 -3.36 -2.18 6.67
C PHE A 93 -2.81 -1.64 7.98
N MET A 94 -2.19 -0.47 7.90
CA MET A 94 -1.68 0.25 9.06
C MET A 94 -2.63 1.38 9.38
N LYS A 95 -3.21 1.36 10.57
CA LYS A 95 -4.06 2.44 11.06
C LYS A 95 -3.26 3.74 11.10
N VAL A 96 -3.81 4.78 10.49
CA VAL A 96 -3.28 6.15 10.55
C VAL A 96 -4.14 6.90 11.55
N ASP A 97 -3.58 7.15 12.74
CA ASP A 97 -4.28 7.87 13.80
C ASP A 97 -4.14 9.39 13.55
N PRO A 98 -5.25 10.13 13.31
CA PRO A 98 -5.16 11.58 13.13
C PRO A 98 -4.70 12.33 14.38
N TYR A 99 -4.74 11.70 15.56
CA TYR A 99 -4.25 12.27 16.82
C TYR A 99 -2.78 11.94 17.09
N ASP A 100 -2.21 10.94 16.41
CA ASP A 100 -0.79 10.60 16.44
C ASP A 100 -0.31 10.13 15.06
N LEU A 101 0.18 11.08 14.28
CA LEU A 101 0.67 10.84 12.93
C LEU A 101 2.17 10.48 12.89
N SER A 102 2.86 10.40 14.02
CA SER A 102 4.32 10.43 14.09
C SER A 102 4.97 9.28 13.28
N GLU A 103 4.54 8.02 13.45
CA GLU A 103 5.08 6.89 12.66
C GLU A 103 4.90 7.09 11.17
N PHE A 104 3.71 7.55 10.77
CA PHE A 104 3.35 7.75 9.38
C PHE A 104 4.12 8.91 8.76
N SER A 105 4.13 10.07 9.42
CA SER A 105 4.80 11.28 8.93
C SER A 105 6.31 11.12 8.89
N ASP A 106 6.92 10.52 9.91
CA ASP A 106 8.37 10.38 10.00
C ASP A 106 8.89 9.44 8.92
N ARG A 107 8.19 8.31 8.69
CA ARG A 107 8.54 7.37 7.62
C ARG A 107 8.41 7.99 6.23
N TRP A 108 7.34 8.74 5.97
CA TRP A 108 7.18 9.44 4.69
C TRP A 108 8.20 10.58 4.53
N ALA A 109 8.52 11.31 5.59
CA ALA A 109 9.54 12.35 5.59
C ALA A 109 10.94 11.78 5.31
N GLU A 110 11.28 10.62 5.87
CA GLU A 110 12.54 9.92 5.59
C GLU A 110 12.64 9.55 4.11
N TRP A 111 11.61 8.89 3.55
CA TRP A 111 11.61 8.54 2.13
C TRP A 111 11.67 9.78 1.24
N PHE A 112 10.94 10.83 1.58
CA PHE A 112 10.97 12.10 0.86
C PHE A 112 12.38 12.72 0.88
N GLY A 113 13.03 12.76 2.05
CA GLY A 113 14.40 13.27 2.19
C GLY A 113 15.42 12.48 1.37
N LEU A 114 15.29 11.15 1.34
CA LEU A 114 16.12 10.29 0.49
C LEU A 114 15.86 10.54 -1.00
N ALA A 115 14.60 10.70 -1.42
CA ALA A 115 14.24 10.95 -2.81
C ALA A 115 14.74 12.31 -3.29
N ALA A 116 14.62 13.34 -2.45
CA ALA A 116 15.12 14.69 -2.75
C ALA A 116 16.64 14.72 -2.97
N GLN A 117 17.38 13.82 -2.31
CA GLN A 117 18.83 13.67 -2.47
C GLN A 117 19.23 12.70 -3.58
N GLY A 118 18.27 12.09 -4.29
CA GLY A 118 18.56 11.02 -5.27
C GLY A 118 19.14 9.75 -4.63
N LYS A 119 18.88 9.54 -3.33
CA LYS A 119 19.37 8.42 -2.52
C LYS A 119 18.30 7.37 -2.22
N LEU A 120 17.05 7.61 -2.62
CA LEU A 120 15.97 6.64 -2.42
C LEU A 120 16.26 5.37 -3.24
N ALA A 121 16.51 4.27 -2.53
CA ALA A 121 16.74 2.96 -3.09
C ALA A 121 15.44 2.14 -3.15
N PRO A 122 15.33 1.15 -4.07
CA PRO A 122 14.25 0.18 -4.01
C PRO A 122 14.31 -0.61 -2.69
N PRO A 123 13.16 -1.12 -2.20
CA PRO A 123 13.13 -2.04 -1.07
C PRO A 123 14.08 -3.22 -1.27
N SER A 124 14.84 -3.59 -0.23
CA SER A 124 15.76 -4.74 -0.26
C SER A 124 15.05 -6.09 -0.19
N MET A 125 13.80 -6.09 0.31
CA MET A 125 12.92 -7.26 0.40
C MET A 125 11.49 -6.83 0.05
N LEU A 126 10.77 -7.72 -0.64
CA LEU A 126 9.35 -7.56 -0.93
C LEU A 126 8.58 -8.79 -0.41
N PRO A 127 7.43 -8.61 0.24
CA PRO A 127 6.91 -7.33 0.74
C PRO A 127 7.80 -6.73 1.85
N GLU A 128 7.82 -5.40 1.99
CA GLU A 128 8.62 -4.71 3.03
C GLU A 128 8.14 -5.03 4.45
N ARG A 129 6.85 -5.27 4.60
CA ARG A 129 6.18 -5.66 5.85
C ARG A 129 5.23 -6.81 5.54
N SER A 130 5.06 -7.73 6.47
CA SER A 130 4.10 -8.82 6.30
C SER A 130 2.68 -8.24 6.21
N PRO A 131 1.94 -8.47 5.12
CA PRO A 131 0.54 -8.03 4.99
C PRO A 131 -0.44 -8.95 5.73
N LEU A 132 0.02 -10.12 6.18
CA LEU A 132 -0.82 -11.17 6.72
C LEU A 132 -1.55 -10.72 7.98
N ASN A 133 -2.84 -11.07 8.08
CA ASN A 133 -3.70 -10.81 9.23
C ASN A 133 -3.80 -9.31 9.62
N SER A 134 -3.63 -8.40 8.67
CA SER A 134 -3.77 -6.95 8.91
C SER A 134 -5.19 -6.42 8.79
N TRP A 135 -6.17 -7.27 8.45
CA TRP A 135 -7.57 -6.90 8.29
C TRP A 135 -8.47 -8.06 8.73
N ARG A 136 -9.71 -7.75 9.11
CA ARG A 136 -10.69 -8.75 9.59
C ARG A 136 -11.01 -9.78 8.50
N LYS A 137 -11.11 -11.06 8.84
CA LYS A 137 -11.51 -12.11 7.86
C LYS A 137 -13.00 -12.41 8.00
N LYS A 138 -13.62 -12.89 6.93
CA LYS A 138 -14.96 -13.49 6.98
C LYS A 138 -14.93 -14.79 7.78
#